data_AF-A0A550H6S3-F1
#
_entry.id   AF-A0A550H6S3-F1
#
_cell.length_a   1.000
_cell.length_b   1.000
_cell.length_c   1.000
_cell.angle_alpha   90.00
_cell.angle_beta   90.00
_cell.angle_gamma   90.00
#
_symmetry.space_group_name_H-M   'P 1'
#
loop_
_entity.id
_entity.type
_entity.pdbx_description
1 polymer ?
#
loop_
_entity_poly.entity_id
_entity_poly.type
_entity_poly.pdbx_seq_one_letter_code
_entity_poly.pdbx_strand_id
1 'polypeptide(L)'
;MEAQNMKDALWFQYENATVPVIALRTIDEFTIQGSTYGPVEKGREFDLPRWVAVLLASNNMVQLKAPEISVPDLHKALLREAGEPVLQPLTPNYYFQIRTAIEHLIQQNKKAPNDVRVASQAKMETLLRDLIANRLLKLMKLASREERIRETKKKMTEEERWLFDKLASLLRNWQKEVMEIGNSD
;
A
#
# COMPACT_ATOMS: atom_id res chain seq x y z
N MET A 1 -16.88 4.17 -11.50
CA MET A 1 -16.18 5.44 -11.77
C MET A 1 -15.56 6.04 -10.50
N GLU A 2 -16.26 6.10 -9.36
CA GLU A 2 -15.71 6.64 -8.09
C GLU A 2 -14.49 5.88 -7.52
N ALA A 3 -14.48 4.54 -7.60
CA ALA A 3 -13.41 3.72 -7.01
C ALA A 3 -12.06 3.87 -7.75
N GLN A 4 -12.11 4.08 -9.07
CA GLN A 4 -10.94 4.28 -9.92
C GLN A 4 -10.25 5.59 -9.54
N ASN A 5 -11.03 6.68 -9.47
CA ASN A 5 -10.54 8.01 -9.11
C ASN A 5 -9.90 8.06 -7.71
N MET A 6 -10.44 7.33 -6.73
CA MET A 6 -9.84 7.27 -5.39
C MET A 6 -8.48 6.57 -5.41
N LYS A 7 -8.38 5.40 -6.04
CA LYS A 7 -7.11 4.65 -6.12
C LYS A 7 -6.04 5.47 -6.82
N ASP A 8 -6.41 6.14 -7.92
CA ASP A 8 -5.49 6.96 -8.70
C ASP A 8 -5.00 8.18 -7.89
N ALA A 9 -5.89 8.83 -7.14
CA ALA A 9 -5.53 9.95 -6.27
C ALA A 9 -4.58 9.53 -5.13
N LEU A 10 -4.87 8.41 -4.46
CA LEU A 10 -4.03 7.88 -3.37
C LEU A 10 -2.66 7.43 -3.89
N TRP A 11 -2.64 6.79 -5.06
CA TRP A 11 -1.41 6.39 -5.73
C TRP A 11 -0.56 7.61 -6.11
N PHE A 12 -1.18 8.63 -6.70
CA PHE A 12 -0.52 9.88 -7.04
C PHE A 12 0.12 10.54 -5.81
N GLN A 13 -0.58 10.58 -4.68
CA GLN A 13 -0.03 11.10 -3.42
C GLN A 13 1.15 10.25 -2.94
N TYR A 14 1.05 8.92 -2.99
CA TYR A 14 2.11 8.02 -2.59
C TYR A 14 3.39 8.18 -3.45
N GLU A 15 3.25 8.36 -4.76
CA GLU A 15 4.37 8.56 -5.69
C GLU A 15 5.04 9.93 -5.55
N ASN A 16 4.27 10.97 -5.24
CA ASN A 16 4.79 12.33 -5.04
C ASN A 16 5.26 12.59 -3.61
N ALA A 17 5.03 11.65 -2.67
CA ALA A 17 5.56 11.75 -1.32
C ALA A 17 7.09 11.79 -1.34
N THR A 18 7.65 12.78 -0.67
CA THR A 18 9.10 12.93 -0.50
C THR A 18 9.66 11.81 0.36
N VAL A 19 10.75 11.21 -0.08
CA VAL A 19 11.46 10.13 0.61
C VAL A 19 12.96 10.41 0.71
N PRO A 20 13.59 10.05 1.84
CA PRO A 20 15.02 10.16 1.98
C PRO A 20 15.74 9.07 1.18
N VAL A 21 16.80 9.49 0.49
CA VAL A 21 17.68 8.62 -0.30
C VAL A 21 19.14 8.92 0.01
N ILE A 22 20.02 7.95 -0.25
CA ILE A 22 21.47 8.10 -0.18
C ILE A 22 22.03 8.09 -1.60
N ALA A 23 22.84 9.08 -1.96
CA ALA A 23 23.51 9.12 -3.26
C ALA A 23 24.59 8.02 -3.36
N LEU A 24 24.49 7.12 -4.34
CA LEU A 24 25.51 6.07 -4.57
C LEU A 24 26.68 6.56 -5.43
N ARG A 25 26.47 7.67 -6.13
CA ARG A 25 27.46 8.41 -6.94
C ARG A 25 27.17 9.91 -6.82
N THR A 26 28.09 10.75 -7.27
CA THR A 26 27.82 12.20 -7.37
C THR A 26 26.69 12.44 -8.36
N ILE A 27 25.73 13.28 -7.97
CA ILE A 27 24.55 13.65 -8.76
C ILE A 27 24.65 15.14 -9.04
N ASP A 28 24.70 15.50 -10.32
CA ASP A 28 24.69 16.90 -10.75
C ASP A 28 23.34 17.56 -10.46
N GLU A 29 23.27 18.88 -10.53
CA GLU A 29 22.02 19.61 -10.41
C GLU A 29 21.05 19.25 -11.54
N PHE A 30 19.79 18.99 -11.19
CA PHE A 30 18.73 18.75 -12.16
C PHE A 30 17.40 19.35 -11.68
N THR A 31 16.50 19.67 -12.62
CA THR A 31 15.20 20.28 -12.30
C THR A 31 14.06 19.42 -12.83
N ILE A 32 13.05 19.19 -11.98
CA ILE A 32 11.83 18.44 -12.31
C ILE A 32 10.63 19.27 -11.86
N GLN A 33 9.72 19.58 -12.78
CA GLN A 33 8.50 20.36 -12.51
C GLN A 33 8.76 21.68 -11.73
N GLY A 34 9.86 22.36 -12.06
CA GLY A 34 10.24 23.62 -11.40
C GLY A 34 10.88 23.45 -10.01
N SER A 35 11.07 22.22 -9.53
CA SER A 35 11.85 21.92 -8.33
C SER A 35 13.25 21.46 -8.71
N THR A 36 14.27 22.11 -8.15
CA THR A 36 15.68 21.80 -8.40
C THR A 36 16.22 20.87 -7.31
N TYR A 37 16.96 19.85 -7.72
CA TYR A 37 17.55 18.83 -6.86
C TYR A 37 19.04 18.70 -7.14
N GLY A 38 19.81 18.42 -6.09
CA GLY A 38 21.27 18.43 -6.17
C GLY A 38 21.87 19.84 -6.30
N PRO A 39 23.18 19.93 -6.57
CA PRO A 39 24.13 18.82 -6.68
C PRO A 39 24.34 18.09 -5.35
N VAL A 40 24.54 16.77 -5.38
CA VAL A 40 24.73 15.92 -4.19
C VAL A 40 25.97 15.04 -4.35
N GLU A 41 26.88 15.10 -3.38
CA GLU A 41 28.06 14.22 -3.34
C GLU A 41 27.69 12.78 -2.98
N LYS A 42 28.49 11.82 -3.46
CA LYS A 42 28.35 10.41 -3.09
C LYS A 42 28.33 10.24 -1.56
N GLY A 43 27.39 9.42 -1.08
CA GLY A 43 27.21 9.08 0.32
C GLY A 43 26.38 10.09 1.11
N ARG A 44 26.02 11.23 0.51
CA ARG A 44 25.13 12.21 1.15
C ARG A 44 23.67 11.79 1.02
N GLU A 45 22.91 12.21 2.02
CA GLU A 45 21.47 12.03 2.08
C GLU A 45 20.76 13.25 1.53
N PHE A 46 19.68 13.01 0.79
CA PHE A 46 18.81 14.05 0.29
C PHE A 46 17.41 13.48 0.03
N ASP A 47 16.48 14.40 -0.18
CA ASP A 47 15.06 14.09 -0.29
C ASP A 47 14.60 14.20 -1.75
N LEU A 48 13.83 13.20 -2.19
CA LEU A 48 13.28 13.15 -3.54
C LEU A 48 11.82 12.70 -3.52
N PRO A 49 10.99 13.13 -4.48
CA PRO A 49 9.71 12.46 -4.72
C PRO A 49 9.95 10.97 -4.97
N ARG A 50 9.11 10.11 -4.39
CA ARG A 50 9.30 8.65 -4.44
C ARG A 50 9.48 8.12 -5.85
N TRP A 51 8.69 8.59 -6.81
CA TRP A 51 8.83 8.13 -8.21
C TRP A 51 10.22 8.45 -8.79
N VAL A 52 10.79 9.61 -8.46
CA VAL A 52 12.16 10.01 -8.86
C VAL A 52 13.17 9.11 -8.16
N ALA A 53 13.02 8.90 -6.86
CA ALA A 53 13.88 8.03 -6.07
C ALA A 53 13.93 6.61 -6.64
N VAL A 54 12.78 6.02 -6.95
CA VAL A 54 12.67 4.68 -7.55
C VAL A 54 13.35 4.63 -8.92
N LEU A 55 13.13 5.65 -9.76
CA LEU A 55 13.77 5.73 -11.07
C LEU A 55 15.31 5.79 -10.96
N LEU A 56 15.84 6.67 -10.11
CA LEU A 56 17.28 6.80 -9.90
C LEU A 56 17.90 5.55 -9.25
N ALA A 57 17.17 4.89 -8.35
CA ALA A 57 17.62 3.65 -7.73
C ALA A 57 17.71 2.49 -8.73
N SER A 58 16.75 2.40 -9.66
CA SER A 58 16.76 1.41 -10.73
C SER A 58 17.96 1.54 -11.69
N ASN A 59 18.61 2.71 -11.68
CA ASN A 59 19.83 3.06 -12.43
C ASN A 59 21.09 3.07 -11.54
N ASN A 60 20.98 2.56 -10.31
CA ASN A 60 22.08 2.47 -9.35
C ASN A 60 22.70 3.85 -9.02
N MET A 61 21.90 4.91 -9.02
CA MET A 61 22.33 6.28 -8.71
C MET A 61 22.06 6.66 -7.25
N VAL A 62 20.97 6.17 -6.68
CA VAL A 62 20.59 6.38 -5.28
C VAL A 62 20.15 5.07 -4.63
N GLN A 63 20.13 5.05 -3.31
CA GLN A 63 19.56 3.99 -2.49
C GLN A 63 18.44 4.57 -1.63
N LEU A 64 17.23 4.02 -1.72
CA LEU A 64 16.13 4.43 -0.85
C LEU A 64 16.42 3.98 0.59
N LYS A 65 16.20 4.89 1.54
CA LYS A 65 16.20 4.52 2.96
C LYS A 65 14.89 3.89 3.42
N ALA A 66 13.80 4.14 2.70
CA ALA A 66 12.52 3.53 2.99
C ALA A 66 12.64 2.00 2.79
N PRO A 67 12.25 1.18 3.78
CA PRO A 67 12.30 -0.27 3.61
C PRO A 67 11.33 -0.68 2.50
N GLU A 68 11.86 -1.33 1.46
CA GLU A 68 11.01 -2.15 0.58
C GLU A 68 10.44 -3.28 1.45
N ILE A 69 9.11 -3.46 1.46
CA ILE A 69 8.48 -4.57 2.18
C ILE A 69 9.05 -5.86 1.62
N SER A 70 9.68 -6.66 2.48
CA SER A 70 10.24 -7.95 2.09
C SER A 70 9.22 -9.08 2.24
N VAL A 71 9.52 -10.26 1.67
CA VAL A 71 8.71 -11.48 1.86
C VAL A 71 8.52 -11.81 3.34
N PRO A 72 9.59 -11.83 4.19
CA PRO A 72 9.44 -12.01 5.63
C PRO A 72 8.54 -10.98 6.31
N ASP A 73 8.60 -9.71 5.92
CA ASP A 73 7.79 -8.65 6.55
C ASP A 73 6.31 -8.85 6.23
N LEU A 74 5.99 -9.17 4.97
CA LEU A 74 4.62 -9.47 4.55
C LEU A 74 4.09 -10.73 5.23
N HIS A 75 4.93 -11.76 5.36
CA HIS A 75 4.57 -12.98 6.07
C HIS A 75 4.26 -12.72 7.55
N LYS A 76 5.10 -11.92 8.24
CA LYS A 76 4.85 -11.51 9.63
C LYS A 76 3.55 -10.74 9.78
N ALA A 77 3.26 -9.82 8.85
CA ALA A 77 2.01 -9.08 8.85
C ALA A 77 0.80 -10.00 8.68
N LEU A 78 0.87 -10.97 7.76
CA LEU A 78 -0.17 -11.98 7.57
C LEU A 78 -0.39 -12.84 8.81
N LEU A 79 0.68 -13.35 9.44
CA LEU A 79 0.55 -14.15 10.66
C LEU A 79 -0.11 -13.38 11.79
N ARG A 80 0.34 -12.13 12.01
CA ARG A 80 -0.24 -11.24 13.03
C ARG A 80 -1.71 -10.96 12.73
N GLU A 81 -2.05 -10.72 11.47
CA GLU A 81 -3.44 -10.53 11.06
C GLU A 81 -4.24 -11.81 11.33
N ALA A 82 -3.82 -12.96 10.81
CA ALA A 82 -4.57 -14.21 10.92
C ALA A 82 -4.75 -14.70 12.37
N GLY A 83 -3.77 -14.45 13.25
CA GLY A 83 -3.82 -14.87 14.64
C GLY A 83 -4.83 -14.11 15.51
N GLU A 84 -5.31 -12.95 15.06
CA GLU A 84 -6.16 -12.07 15.85
C GLU A 84 -7.57 -11.96 15.24
N PRO A 85 -8.65 -12.04 16.05
CA PRO A 85 -10.03 -11.93 15.56
C PRO A 85 -10.39 -10.51 15.13
N VAL A 86 -9.58 -9.52 15.51
CA VAL A 86 -9.75 -8.09 15.21
C VAL A 86 -8.69 -7.63 14.22
N LEU A 87 -9.01 -6.58 13.46
CA LEU A 87 -8.05 -5.95 12.54
C LEU A 87 -6.79 -5.53 13.30
N GLN A 88 -5.64 -5.84 12.70
CA GLN A 88 -4.34 -5.39 13.18
C GLN A 88 -3.92 -4.11 12.46
N PRO A 89 -3.17 -3.21 13.11
CA PRO A 89 -2.71 -1.99 12.45
C PRO A 89 -1.70 -2.32 11.36
N LEU A 90 -1.94 -1.84 10.14
CA LEU A 90 -0.95 -1.78 9.07
C LEU A 90 -0.32 -0.39 9.02
N THR A 91 0.91 -0.30 8.52
CA THR A 91 1.52 1.01 8.28
C THR A 91 0.77 1.76 7.18
N PRO A 92 0.84 3.10 7.14
CA PRO A 92 0.29 3.85 6.01
C PRO A 92 0.82 3.35 4.66
N ASN A 93 -0.01 3.38 3.63
CA ASN A 93 0.34 2.98 2.26
C ASN A 93 0.89 1.54 2.13
N TYR A 94 0.54 0.63 3.06
CA TYR A 94 1.10 -0.73 3.09
C TYR A 94 0.90 -1.49 1.77
N TYR A 95 -0.29 -1.39 1.18
CA TYR A 95 -0.58 -2.05 -0.10
C TYR A 95 0.23 -1.46 -1.26
N PHE A 96 0.44 -0.15 -1.28
CA PHE A 96 1.29 0.50 -2.27
C PHE A 96 2.76 0.10 -2.13
N GLN A 97 3.27 -0.01 -0.89
CA GLN A 97 4.62 -0.50 -0.63
C GLN A 97 4.82 -1.94 -1.15
N ILE A 98 3.86 -2.84 -0.93
CA ILE A 98 3.92 -4.21 -1.46
C ILE A 98 3.88 -4.19 -2.98
N ARG A 99 2.98 -3.39 -3.56
CA ARG A 99 2.87 -3.25 -5.03
C ARG A 99 4.18 -2.79 -5.63
N THR A 100 4.80 -1.75 -5.08
CA THR A 100 6.11 -1.25 -5.53
C THR A 100 7.19 -2.33 -5.42
N ALA A 101 7.22 -3.10 -4.33
CA ALA A 101 8.18 -4.20 -4.16
C ALA A 101 8.00 -5.31 -5.22
N ILE A 102 6.76 -5.71 -5.52
CA ILE A 102 6.45 -6.68 -6.57
C ILE A 102 6.87 -6.14 -7.95
N GLU A 103 6.51 -4.89 -8.26
CA GLU A 103 6.88 -4.23 -9.52
C GLU A 103 8.41 -4.15 -9.68
N HIS A 104 9.13 -3.86 -8.61
CA HIS A 104 10.59 -3.84 -8.61
C HIS A 104 11.18 -5.22 -8.94
N LEU A 105 10.68 -6.29 -8.33
CA LEU A 105 11.10 -7.67 -8.66
C LEU A 105 10.80 -8.02 -10.13
N ILE A 106 9.64 -7.63 -10.64
CA ILE A 106 9.28 -7.84 -12.06
C ILE A 106 10.28 -7.13 -12.98
N GLN A 107 10.60 -5.87 -12.71
CA GLN A 107 11.54 -5.10 -13.54
C GLN A 107 12.95 -5.69 -13.48
N GLN A 108 13.39 -6.12 -12.30
CA GLN A 108 14.68 -6.79 -12.13
C GLN A 108 14.76 -8.11 -12.91
N ASN A 109 13.69 -8.91 -12.89
CA ASN A 109 13.61 -10.16 -13.65
C ASN A 109 13.59 -9.93 -15.17
N LYS A 110 12.99 -8.83 -15.64
CA LYS A 110 13.04 -8.43 -17.07
C LYS A 110 14.46 -8.06 -17.51
N LYS A 111 15.23 -7.39 -16.65
CA LYS A 111 16.64 -7.03 -16.95
C LYS A 111 17.57 -8.24 -16.92
N ALA A 112 17.40 -9.12 -15.93
CA ALA A 112 18.18 -10.34 -15.79
C ALA A 112 17.32 -11.40 -15.07
N PRO A 113 16.87 -12.46 -15.76
CA PRO A 113 16.07 -13.51 -15.13
C PRO A 113 16.81 -14.16 -13.96
N ASN A 114 16.09 -14.44 -12.86
CA ASN A 114 16.61 -15.14 -11.69
C ASN A 114 15.47 -15.88 -10.98
N ASP A 115 15.58 -17.20 -10.88
CA ASP A 115 14.53 -18.08 -10.33
C ASP A 115 14.16 -17.74 -8.88
N VAL A 116 15.13 -17.32 -8.06
CA VAL A 116 14.88 -16.92 -6.67
C VAL A 116 14.01 -15.67 -6.61
N ARG A 117 14.24 -14.69 -7.49
CA ARG A 117 13.42 -13.48 -7.57
C ARG A 117 12.03 -13.78 -8.12
N VAL A 118 11.91 -14.66 -9.11
CA VAL A 118 10.60 -15.12 -9.64
C VAL A 118 9.79 -15.81 -8.54
N ALA A 119 10.41 -16.72 -7.79
CA ALA A 119 9.76 -17.38 -6.66
C ALA A 119 9.37 -16.38 -5.56
N SER A 120 10.22 -15.39 -5.27
CA SER A 120 9.93 -14.33 -4.30
C SER A 120 8.73 -13.47 -4.71
N GLN A 121 8.66 -13.07 -5.99
CA GLN A 121 7.53 -12.32 -6.55
C GLN A 121 6.23 -13.12 -6.39
N ALA A 122 6.20 -14.38 -6.86
CA ALA A 122 5.03 -15.24 -6.75
C ALA A 122 4.60 -15.43 -5.28
N LYS A 123 5.57 -15.57 -4.37
CA LYS A 123 5.30 -15.69 -2.94
C LYS A 123 4.69 -14.42 -2.35
N MET A 124 5.19 -13.24 -2.70
CA MET A 124 4.62 -11.95 -2.26
C MET A 124 3.18 -11.80 -2.72
N GLU A 125 2.89 -12.10 -3.99
CA GLU A 125 1.53 -12.00 -4.52
C GLU A 125 0.55 -12.92 -3.78
N THR A 126 0.97 -14.15 -3.48
CA THR A 126 0.14 -15.09 -2.70
C THR A 126 -0.09 -14.58 -1.27
N LEU A 127 0.96 -14.15 -0.58
CA LEU A 127 0.82 -13.60 0.79
C LEU A 127 -0.05 -12.34 0.81
N LEU A 128 0.04 -11.49 -0.22
CA LEU A 128 -0.81 -10.31 -0.36
C LEU A 128 -2.28 -10.71 -0.55
N ARG A 129 -2.56 -11.67 -1.42
CA ARG A 129 -3.93 -12.20 -1.63
C ARG A 129 -4.51 -12.74 -0.32
N ASP A 130 -3.74 -13.52 0.43
CA ASP A 130 -4.17 -14.08 1.71
C ASP A 130 -4.43 -12.98 2.76
N LEU A 131 -3.55 -11.97 2.83
CA LEU A 131 -3.72 -10.83 3.73
C LEU A 131 -4.99 -10.05 3.41
N ILE A 132 -5.22 -9.74 2.12
CA ILE A 132 -6.43 -9.04 1.67
C ILE A 132 -7.68 -9.86 2.03
N ALA A 133 -7.68 -11.17 1.77
CA ALA A 133 -8.83 -12.03 2.06
C ALA A 133 -9.14 -12.05 3.57
N ASN A 134 -8.13 -12.20 4.42
CA ASN A 134 -8.30 -12.21 5.87
C ASN A 134 -8.88 -10.88 6.39
N ARG A 135 -8.33 -9.76 5.91
CA ARG A 135 -8.80 -8.42 6.29
C ARG A 135 -10.18 -8.11 5.76
N LEU A 136 -10.50 -8.53 4.54
CA LEU A 136 -11.83 -8.35 3.95
C LEU A 136 -12.93 -9.02 4.80
N LEU A 137 -12.72 -10.26 5.24
CA LEU A 137 -13.66 -10.96 6.13
C LEU A 137 -13.90 -10.19 7.43
N LYS A 138 -12.84 -9.62 8.02
CA LYS A 138 -12.94 -8.81 9.23
C LYS A 138 -13.66 -7.49 8.97
N LEU A 139 -13.36 -6.82 7.87
CA LEU A 139 -14.05 -5.60 7.46
C LEU A 139 -15.55 -5.84 7.27
N MET A 140 -15.94 -6.94 6.61
CA MET A 140 -17.35 -7.32 6.45
C MET A 140 -18.04 -7.58 7.79
N LYS A 141 -17.39 -8.34 8.69
CA LYS A 141 -17.91 -8.61 10.04
C LYS A 141 -18.04 -7.35 10.90
N LEU A 142 -17.17 -6.37 10.69
CA LEU A 142 -17.26 -5.07 11.34
C LEU A 142 -18.36 -4.21 10.72
N ALA A 143 -18.50 -4.22 9.40
CA ALA A 143 -19.49 -3.44 8.66
C ALA A 143 -20.93 -3.87 8.97
N SER A 144 -21.14 -5.12 9.38
CA SER A 144 -22.44 -5.64 9.82
C SER A 144 -22.80 -5.31 11.27
N ARG A 145 -21.89 -4.67 12.04
CA ARG A 145 -22.11 -4.28 13.44
C ARG A 145 -22.34 -2.78 13.53
N GLU A 146 -23.38 -2.36 14.26
CA GLU A 146 -23.73 -0.94 14.41
C GLU A 146 -22.78 -0.16 15.35
N GLU A 147 -21.99 -0.85 16.19
CA GLU A 147 -21.18 -0.20 17.24
C GLU A 147 -19.66 -0.33 17.03
N ARG A 148 -18.93 0.70 17.52
CA ARG A 148 -17.45 0.80 17.66
C ARG A 148 -16.63 0.96 16.36
N ILE A 149 -17.02 1.93 15.54
CA ILE A 149 -16.38 2.20 14.24
C ILE A 149 -15.10 3.05 14.36
N ARG A 150 -15.01 4.00 15.31
CA ARG A 150 -13.91 4.98 15.34
C ARG A 150 -12.52 4.39 15.61
N GLU A 151 -12.36 3.62 16.69
CA GLU A 151 -11.06 3.02 17.04
C GLU A 151 -10.60 1.99 16.00
N THR A 152 -11.56 1.27 15.40
CA THR A 152 -11.26 0.26 14.40
C THR A 152 -10.83 0.85 13.06
N LYS A 153 -11.43 1.98 12.64
CA LYS A 153 -11.03 2.71 11.42
C LYS A 153 -9.57 3.16 11.43
N LYS A 154 -8.99 3.44 12.61
CA LYS A 154 -7.56 3.80 12.74
C LYS A 154 -6.63 2.68 12.29
N LYS A 155 -7.06 1.41 12.37
CA LYS A 155 -6.29 0.23 11.98
C LYS A 155 -6.43 -0.16 10.50
N MET A 156 -7.34 0.51 9.80
CA MET A 156 -7.56 0.32 8.36
C MET A 156 -6.62 1.22 7.56
N THR A 157 -6.18 0.74 6.40
CA THR A 157 -5.57 1.61 5.38
C THR A 157 -6.62 2.53 4.75
N GLU A 158 -6.20 3.53 4.00
CA GLU A 158 -7.15 4.47 3.37
C GLU A 158 -8.04 3.78 2.33
N GLU A 159 -7.47 2.85 1.56
CA GLU A 159 -8.20 2.03 0.60
C GLU A 159 -9.26 1.17 1.30
N GLU A 160 -8.95 0.63 2.48
CA GLU A 160 -9.87 -0.16 3.28
C GLU A 160 -10.96 0.67 3.93
N ARG A 161 -10.66 1.90 4.37
CA ARG A 161 -11.67 2.82 4.94
C ARG A 161 -12.74 3.13 3.90
N TRP A 162 -12.32 3.43 2.67
CA TRP A 162 -13.24 3.68 1.57
C TRP A 162 -14.13 2.45 1.31
N LEU A 163 -13.53 1.25 1.22
CA LEU A 163 -14.27 0.01 1.01
C LEU A 163 -15.25 -0.26 2.17
N PHE A 164 -14.78 -0.10 3.40
CA PHE A 164 -15.58 -0.27 4.61
C PHE A 164 -16.80 0.64 4.62
N ASP A 165 -16.65 1.92 4.28
CA ASP A 165 -17.75 2.87 4.27
C ASP A 165 -18.82 2.51 3.25
N LYS A 166 -18.41 2.03 2.06
CA LYS A 166 -19.33 1.51 1.05
C LYS A 166 -20.03 0.22 1.50
N LEU A 167 -19.29 -0.75 2.05
CA LEU A 167 -19.84 -2.01 2.56
C LEU A 167 -20.83 -1.77 3.70
N ALA A 168 -20.47 -0.94 4.67
CA ALA A 168 -21.31 -0.66 5.82
C ALA A 168 -22.59 0.09 5.42
N SER A 169 -22.51 1.00 4.45
CA SER A 169 -23.72 1.64 3.90
C SER A 169 -24.61 0.63 3.18
N LEU A 170 -24.05 -0.25 2.36
CA LEU A 170 -24.81 -1.25 1.62
C LEU A 170 -25.53 -2.21 2.57
N LEU A 171 -24.82 -2.71 3.58
CA LEU A 171 -25.36 -3.64 4.57
C LEU A 171 -26.47 -3.00 5.40
N ARG A 172 -26.28 -1.76 5.88
CA ARG A 172 -27.31 -1.05 6.65
C ARG A 172 -28.57 -0.78 5.82
N ASN A 173 -28.41 -0.36 4.57
CA ASN A 173 -29.56 -0.10 3.70
C ASN A 173 -30.35 -1.40 3.46
N TRP A 174 -29.66 -2.48 3.14
CA TRP A 174 -30.30 -3.79 2.97
C TRP A 174 -30.99 -4.27 4.25
N GLN A 175 -30.34 -4.15 5.41
CA GLN A 175 -30.96 -4.51 6.70
C GLN A 175 -32.24 -3.71 6.96
N LYS A 176 -32.20 -2.40 6.71
CA LYS A 176 -33.35 -1.53 6.85
C LYS A 176 -34.50 -1.94 5.92
N GLU A 177 -34.22 -2.17 4.64
CA GLU A 177 -35.22 -2.61 3.66
C GLU A 177 -35.88 -3.94 4.06
N VAL A 178 -35.10 -4.89 4.58
CA VAL A 178 -35.63 -6.19 5.05
C VAL A 178 -36.45 -6.04 6.34
N MET A 179 -36.02 -5.17 7.26
CA MET A 179 -36.72 -4.94 8.53
C MET A 179 -37.97 -4.05 8.39
N GLU A 180 -38.06 -3.23 7.35
CA GLU A 180 -39.24 -2.40 7.05
C GLU A 180 -40.39 -3.19 6.40
N ILE A 181 -40.19 -4.48 6.11
CA ILE A 181 -41.25 -5.42 5.67
C ILE A 181 -42.15 -5.73 6.88
N GLY A 182 -43.09 -4.82 7.19
CA GLY A 182 -44.05 -4.97 8.29
C GLY A 182 -44.93 -3.75 8.60
N ASN A 183 -44.66 -2.58 8.02
CA ASN A 183 -45.44 -1.35 8.24
C ASN A 183 -46.28 -0.94 7.03
N SER A 184 -46.86 -1.91 6.32
CA SER A 184 -47.90 -1.65 5.33
C SER A 184 -49.23 -2.13 5.92
N ASP A 185 -49.95 -1.21 6.57
CA ASP A 185 -51.38 -1.33 6.88
C ASP A 185 -52.22 -1.40 5.60
#